data_AF-I7KQ96-F1
#
_entry.id   AF-I7KQ96-F1
#
_cell.length_a   1.000
_cell.length_b   1.000
_cell.length_c   1.000
_cell.angle_alpha   90.00
_cell.angle_beta   90.00
_cell.angle_gamma   90.00
#
_symmetry.space_group_name_H-M   'P 1'
#
loop_
_entity.id
_entity.type
_entity.pdbx_description
1 polymer ?
#
loop_
_entity_poly.entity_id
_entity_poly.type
_entity_poly.pdbx_seq_one_letter_code
_entity_poly.pdbx_strand_id
1 'polypeptide(L)'
;MVKYPSGSLPIFQKDFKQPKIRKAYHHKKEVNFSDRGMTLEQQINESNQYYLEKGIAVVHKKPTPIQIVKVDYPRRSKAVIKEAYFRQASTTDYNGVYQGFYLDFEAKETRNKTNFPLKNFHEHQIYHLDACLKQAGICFTIIGFTSLKRYFVTPASFVISKWHEKNSSSMTLEEIENNSIEIKSGFHPTLPYLEAVDQFIADRKMNNGK
;
A
#
# COMPACT_ATOMS: atom_id res chain seq x y z
N MET A 1 44.29 34.39 22.35
CA MET A 1 42.97 33.95 22.86
C MET A 1 41.92 34.87 22.25
N VAL A 2 41.19 34.39 21.25
CA VAL A 2 40.30 35.22 20.41
C VAL A 2 38.95 35.38 21.12
N LYS A 3 38.46 36.62 21.27
CA LYS A 3 37.15 36.95 21.85
C LYS A 3 36.08 36.97 20.75
N TYR A 4 34.97 36.27 20.96
CA TYR A 4 33.81 36.27 20.07
C TYR A 4 32.74 37.27 20.54
N PRO A 5 31.98 37.91 19.62
CA PRO A 5 30.90 38.84 19.98
C PRO A 5 29.65 38.11 20.47
N SER A 6 29.07 38.58 21.58
CA SER A 6 27.77 38.12 22.10
C SER A 6 26.62 38.71 21.27
N GLY A 7 26.06 37.90 20.37
CA GLY A 7 24.87 38.25 19.59
C GLY A 7 23.62 38.27 20.47
N SER A 8 23.03 39.45 20.67
CA SER A 8 21.69 39.61 21.21
C SER A 8 20.65 39.08 20.21
N LEU A 9 19.81 38.13 20.62
CA LEU A 9 18.67 37.66 19.84
C LEU A 9 17.59 38.76 19.75
N PRO A 10 17.06 39.12 18.57
CA PRO A 10 15.87 39.94 18.50
C PRO A 10 14.64 39.10 18.87
N ILE A 11 13.85 39.57 19.83
CA ILE A 11 12.53 39.02 20.16
C ILE A 11 11.60 39.32 18.99
N PHE A 12 11.35 38.32 18.15
CA PHE A 12 10.28 38.36 17.15
C PHE A 12 9.01 37.78 17.76
N GLN A 13 8.28 38.56 18.56
CA GLN A 13 6.88 38.27 18.85
C GLN A 13 6.06 38.65 17.62
N LYS A 14 5.72 37.65 16.81
CA LYS A 14 4.71 37.80 15.75
C LYS A 14 3.51 36.96 16.17
N ASP A 15 2.41 37.64 16.49
CA ASP A 15 1.13 37.02 16.78
C ASP A 15 0.76 36.01 15.67
N PHE A 16 0.61 34.74 16.03
CA PHE A 16 0.06 33.70 15.16
C PHE A 16 -1.43 34.00 14.92
N LYS A 17 -1.74 34.86 13.95
CA LYS A 17 -3.08 34.90 13.36
C LYS A 17 -3.27 33.60 12.57
N GLN A 18 -4.17 32.73 13.04
CA GLN A 18 -4.56 31.53 12.32
C GLN A 18 -4.97 31.88 10.87
N PRO A 19 -4.43 31.20 9.85
CA PRO A 19 -4.84 31.45 8.48
C PRO A 19 -6.31 31.06 8.30
N LYS A 20 -7.11 31.99 7.75
CA LYS A 20 -8.50 31.72 7.36
C LYS A 20 -8.54 30.53 6.39
N ILE A 21 -9.20 29.45 6.79
CA ILE A 21 -9.46 28.26 5.97
C ILE A 21 -10.16 28.72 4.69
N ARG A 22 -9.42 28.77 3.58
CA ARG A 22 -10.03 28.95 2.25
C ARG A 22 -10.77 27.65 1.94
N LYS A 23 -12.08 27.74 1.68
CA LYS A 23 -12.92 26.60 1.29
C LYS A 23 -12.20 25.80 0.20
N ALA A 24 -11.88 24.55 0.48
CA ALA A 24 -11.30 23.65 -0.49
C ALA A 24 -12.24 23.54 -1.69
N TYR A 25 -11.69 23.62 -2.90
CA TYR A 25 -12.41 23.28 -4.10
C TYR A 25 -12.81 21.80 -3.99
N HIS A 26 -14.09 21.54 -3.70
CA HIS A 26 -14.66 20.22 -3.86
C HIS A 26 -14.56 19.85 -5.33
N HIS A 27 -13.59 19.02 -5.69
CA HIS A 27 -13.70 18.23 -6.90
C HIS A 27 -14.92 17.33 -6.66
N LYS A 28 -16.08 17.67 -7.25
CA LYS A 28 -17.16 16.70 -7.39
C LYS A 28 -16.53 15.55 -8.17
N LYS A 29 -16.24 14.42 -7.49
CA LYS A 29 -16.14 13.14 -8.16
C LYS A 29 -17.51 12.96 -8.81
N GLU A 30 -17.57 13.01 -10.14
CA GLU A 30 -18.70 12.40 -10.84
C GLU A 30 -18.69 10.93 -10.45
N VAL A 31 -19.59 10.58 -9.54
CA VAL A 31 -19.84 9.19 -9.19
C VAL A 31 -20.61 8.62 -10.38
N ASN A 32 -19.89 7.99 -11.30
CA ASN A 32 -20.51 7.13 -12.30
C ASN A 32 -21.09 5.92 -11.56
N PHE A 33 -22.40 5.94 -11.34
CA PHE A 33 -23.18 4.88 -10.69
C PHE A 33 -23.38 3.63 -11.57
N SER A 34 -22.72 3.57 -12.73
CA SER A 34 -22.96 2.58 -13.79
C SER A 34 -22.24 1.23 -13.64
N ASP A 35 -21.33 1.06 -12.67
CA ASP A 35 -20.68 -0.23 -12.39
C ASP A 35 -20.62 -0.49 -10.88
N ARG A 36 -21.64 -1.19 -10.34
CA ARG A 36 -21.70 -1.52 -8.91
C ARG A 36 -20.77 -2.68 -8.56
N GLY A 37 -19.48 -2.38 -8.52
CA GLY A 37 -18.43 -3.17 -7.90
C GLY A 37 -17.24 -2.27 -7.61
N MET A 38 -16.87 -2.13 -6.33
CA MET A 38 -15.66 -1.44 -5.93
C MET A 38 -14.45 -2.31 -6.31
N THR A 39 -13.43 -1.73 -6.94
CA THR A 39 -12.21 -2.48 -7.26
C THR A 39 -11.45 -2.83 -5.98
N LEU A 40 -10.65 -3.90 -6.02
CA LEU A 40 -9.81 -4.28 -4.87
C LEU A 40 -8.91 -3.12 -4.42
N GLU A 41 -8.29 -2.41 -5.37
CA GLU A 41 -7.47 -1.23 -5.10
C GLU A 41 -8.25 -0.15 -4.34
N GLN A 42 -9.47 0.16 -4.79
CA GLN A 42 -10.26 1.18 -4.11
C GLN A 42 -10.59 0.73 -2.68
N GLN A 43 -10.94 -0.56 -2.48
CA GLN A 43 -11.28 -1.11 -1.16
C GLN A 43 -10.11 -0.98 -0.18
N ILE A 44 -8.91 -1.27 -0.66
CA ILE A 44 -7.67 -1.11 0.11
C ILE A 44 -7.43 0.36 0.43
N ASN A 45 -7.58 1.26 -0.54
CA ASN A 45 -7.36 2.69 -0.34
C ASN A 45 -8.33 3.29 0.69
N GLU A 46 -9.62 2.94 0.65
CA GLU A 46 -10.60 3.38 1.66
C GLU A 46 -10.28 2.81 3.04
N SER A 47 -9.85 1.55 3.11
CA SER A 47 -9.43 0.92 4.37
C SER A 47 -8.19 1.58 4.95
N ASN A 48 -7.20 1.89 4.11
CA ASN A 48 -5.98 2.60 4.51
C ASN A 48 -6.29 4.01 5.04
N GLN A 49 -7.20 4.72 4.37
CA GLN A 49 -7.66 6.02 4.86
C GLN A 49 -8.36 5.88 6.23
N TYR A 50 -9.24 4.89 6.38
CA TYR A 50 -9.89 4.60 7.65
C TYR A 50 -8.86 4.30 8.76
N TYR A 51 -7.87 3.45 8.49
CA TYR A 51 -6.82 3.13 9.47
C TYR A 51 -6.01 4.36 9.87
N LEU A 52 -5.68 5.23 8.91
CA LEU A 52 -4.95 6.47 9.19
C LEU A 52 -5.77 7.44 10.05
N GLU A 53 -7.03 7.68 9.69
CA GLU A 53 -7.93 8.59 10.41
C GLU A 53 -8.23 8.12 11.83
N LYS A 54 -8.25 6.80 12.05
CA LYS A 54 -8.46 6.19 13.36
C LYS A 54 -7.16 5.99 14.15
N GLY A 55 -5.99 6.31 13.59
CA GLY A 55 -4.70 6.10 14.23
C GLY A 55 -4.35 4.63 14.45
N ILE A 56 -4.90 3.72 13.63
CA ILE A 56 -4.68 2.27 13.72
C ILE A 56 -3.37 1.90 13.02
N ALA A 57 -3.19 2.36 11.78
CA ALA A 57 -2.00 2.07 10.97
C ALA A 57 -1.72 3.23 10.00
N VAL A 58 -0.47 3.35 9.57
CA VAL A 58 -0.05 4.32 8.55
C VAL A 58 0.41 3.55 7.32
N VAL A 59 -0.50 3.34 6.37
CA VAL A 59 -0.26 2.56 5.15
C VAL A 59 -0.68 3.38 3.94
N HIS A 60 0.16 3.39 2.90
CA HIS A 60 -0.08 4.15 1.68
C HIS A 60 0.22 3.34 0.42
N LYS A 61 -0.47 3.69 -0.66
CA LYS A 61 -0.09 3.28 -2.01
C LYS A 61 1.06 4.14 -2.51
N LYS A 62 2.09 3.52 -3.08
CA LYS A 62 3.16 4.22 -3.78
C LYS A 62 2.61 4.80 -5.09
N PRO A 63 2.96 6.06 -5.43
CA PRO A 63 2.53 6.67 -6.68
C PRO A 63 3.13 5.93 -7.88
N THR A 64 2.40 5.90 -8.99
CA THR A 64 2.89 5.29 -10.23
C THR A 64 4.20 5.96 -10.66
N PRO A 65 5.28 5.20 -10.86
CA PRO A 65 6.57 5.76 -11.18
C PRO A 65 6.57 6.35 -12.59
N ILE A 66 6.87 7.65 -12.68
CA ILE A 66 7.03 8.38 -13.94
C ILE A 66 8.40 9.02 -13.99
N GLN A 67 9.02 9.02 -15.17
CA GLN A 67 10.17 9.86 -15.46
C GLN A 67 9.68 11.14 -16.11
N ILE A 68 9.89 12.25 -15.41
CA ILE A 68 9.59 13.58 -15.92
C ILE A 68 10.72 14.02 -16.86
N VAL A 69 10.37 14.42 -18.07
CA VAL A 69 11.33 14.85 -19.10
C VAL A 69 11.26 16.36 -19.30
N LYS A 70 10.05 16.91 -19.35
CA LYS A 70 9.85 18.35 -19.55
C LYS A 70 8.84 18.91 -18.57
N VAL A 71 9.19 20.02 -17.93
CA VAL A 71 8.34 20.77 -17.01
C VAL A 71 8.34 22.25 -17.40
N ASP A 72 7.15 22.81 -17.50
CA ASP A 72 6.95 24.25 -17.68
C ASP A 72 6.54 24.90 -16.34
N TYR A 73 7.00 26.13 -16.11
CA TYR A 73 6.69 26.92 -14.92
C TYR A 73 6.01 28.23 -15.31
N PRO A 74 4.70 28.23 -15.62
CA PRO A 74 4.01 29.45 -16.05
C PRO A 74 3.99 30.54 -14.97
N ARG A 75 4.06 30.18 -13.68
CA ARG A 75 4.16 31.09 -12.52
C ARG A 75 4.87 30.38 -11.36
N ARG A 76 5.44 31.12 -10.40
CA ARG A 76 6.19 30.55 -9.24
C ARG A 76 5.43 29.50 -8.41
N SER A 77 4.09 29.54 -8.41
CA SER A 77 3.26 28.62 -7.62
C SER A 77 2.75 27.40 -8.41
N LYS A 78 3.17 27.22 -9.68
CA LYS A 78 2.63 26.17 -10.53
C LYS A 78 3.71 25.59 -11.44
N ALA A 79 3.91 24.28 -11.33
CA ALA A 79 4.66 23.46 -12.27
C ALA A 79 3.68 22.65 -13.12
N VAL A 80 3.96 22.50 -14.41
CA VAL A 80 3.18 21.68 -15.34
C VAL A 80 4.12 20.71 -16.03
N ILE A 81 3.93 19.42 -15.78
CA ILE A 81 4.64 18.36 -16.51
C ILE A 81 4.09 18.35 -17.94
N LYS A 82 4.96 18.59 -18.93
CA LYS A 82 4.63 18.61 -20.35
C LYS A 82 4.93 17.28 -21.03
N GLU A 83 5.94 16.59 -20.56
CA GLU A 83 6.36 15.30 -21.10
C GLU A 83 6.88 14.42 -19.97
N ALA A 84 6.38 13.19 -19.92
CA ALA A 84 6.83 12.16 -19.00
C ALA A 84 6.63 10.78 -19.61
N TYR A 85 7.48 9.83 -19.23
CA TYR A 85 7.38 8.42 -19.60
C TYR A 85 7.10 7.59 -18.36
N PHE A 86 6.23 6.58 -18.48
CA PHE A 86 6.06 5.60 -17.42
C PHE A 86 7.36 4.82 -17.22
N ARG A 87 7.72 4.58 -15.96
CA ARG A 87 8.82 3.68 -15.60
C ARG A 87 8.24 2.39 -15.06
N GLN A 88 9.00 1.31 -15.22
CA GLN A 88 8.66 0.06 -14.56
C GLN A 88 8.89 0.23 -13.05
N ALA A 89 7.91 -0.16 -12.23
CA ALA A 89 8.09 -0.21 -10.79
C ALA A 89 9.16 -1.25 -10.43
N SER A 90 9.96 -0.95 -9.40
CA SER A 90 10.96 -1.89 -8.87
C SER A 90 10.51 -2.54 -7.56
N THR A 91 9.37 -2.10 -7.02
CA THR A 91 8.83 -2.54 -5.74
C THR A 91 7.34 -2.84 -5.86
N THR A 92 6.77 -3.41 -4.81
CA THR A 92 5.33 -3.54 -4.57
C THR A 92 4.61 -2.19 -4.46
N ASP A 93 3.29 -2.22 -4.61
CA ASP A 93 2.44 -1.01 -4.62
C ASP A 93 2.15 -0.42 -3.24
N TYR A 94 2.12 -1.19 -2.14
CA TYR A 94 1.72 -0.68 -0.83
C TYR A 94 2.78 -0.93 0.24
N ASN A 95 2.98 0.05 1.12
CA ASN A 95 3.77 -0.14 2.32
C ASN A 95 3.33 0.79 3.46
N GLY A 96 3.82 0.51 4.67
CA GLY A 96 3.47 1.29 5.83
C GLY A 96 4.01 0.74 7.14
N VAL A 97 3.45 1.22 8.23
CA VAL A 97 3.77 0.81 9.59
C VAL A 97 2.50 0.50 10.38
N TYR A 98 2.54 -0.60 11.11
CA TYR A 98 1.48 -1.03 12.03
C TYR A 98 2.10 -1.67 13.27
N GLN A 99 1.76 -1.15 14.46
CA GLN A 99 2.32 -1.60 15.75
C GLN A 99 3.87 -1.67 15.78
N GLY A 100 4.55 -0.77 15.06
CA GLY A 100 6.01 -0.75 14.94
C GLY A 100 6.60 -1.74 13.92
N PHE A 101 5.78 -2.58 13.29
CA PHE A 101 6.19 -3.45 12.19
C PHE A 101 6.10 -2.74 10.85
N TYR A 102 7.13 -2.90 10.03
CA TYR A 102 7.06 -2.53 8.61
C TYR A 102 6.13 -3.50 7.88
N LEU A 103 5.15 -2.94 7.16
CA LEU A 103 4.25 -3.68 6.28
C LEU A 103 4.62 -3.39 4.82
N ASP A 104 4.63 -4.43 3.99
CA ASP A 104 4.85 -4.29 2.55
C ASP A 104 3.99 -5.33 1.81
N PHE A 105 3.15 -4.89 0.88
CA PHE A 105 2.26 -5.81 0.19
C PHE A 105 1.89 -5.38 -1.21
N GLU A 106 1.46 -6.38 -1.97
CA GLU A 106 0.91 -6.24 -3.30
C GLU A 106 -0.58 -6.64 -3.32
N ALA A 107 -1.37 -6.04 -4.20
CA ALA A 107 -2.78 -6.38 -4.36
C ALA A 107 -3.06 -6.81 -5.80
N LYS A 108 -3.63 -8.00 -5.98
CA LYS A 108 -3.99 -8.51 -7.30
C LYS A 108 -5.37 -9.14 -7.27
N GLU A 109 -6.09 -9.01 -8.36
CA GLU A 109 -7.41 -9.60 -8.52
C GLU A 109 -7.49 -10.51 -9.75
N THR A 110 -8.40 -11.48 -9.70
CA THR A 110 -8.73 -12.37 -10.80
C THR A 110 -10.24 -12.55 -10.90
N ARG A 111 -10.72 -12.75 -12.13
CA ARG A 111 -12.11 -13.17 -12.41
C ARG A 111 -12.24 -14.69 -12.51
N ASN A 112 -11.12 -15.42 -12.57
CA ASN A 112 -11.14 -16.88 -12.52
C ASN A 112 -11.73 -17.32 -11.18
N LYS A 113 -12.49 -18.41 -11.17
CA LYS A 113 -13.17 -18.93 -9.97
C LYS A 113 -12.39 -20.02 -9.26
N THR A 114 -11.40 -20.62 -9.91
CA THR A 114 -10.74 -21.84 -9.41
C THR A 114 -9.24 -21.69 -9.24
N ASN A 115 -8.62 -20.68 -9.86
CA ASN A 115 -7.18 -20.47 -9.81
C ASN A 115 -6.81 -18.99 -9.93
N PHE A 116 -5.63 -18.66 -9.43
CA PHE A 116 -4.98 -17.38 -9.56
C PHE A 116 -3.70 -17.52 -10.41
N PRO A 117 -3.62 -16.90 -11.60
CA PRO A 117 -2.43 -16.99 -12.46
C PRO A 117 -1.21 -16.30 -11.84
N LEU A 118 -0.08 -17.00 -11.70
CA LEU A 118 1.15 -16.46 -11.12
C LEU A 118 1.79 -15.36 -11.98
N LYS A 119 1.52 -15.36 -13.29
CA LYS A 119 1.93 -14.30 -14.23
C LYS A 119 1.45 -12.89 -13.85
N ASN A 120 0.46 -12.79 -12.97
CA ASN A 120 -0.02 -11.51 -12.44
C ASN A 120 1.00 -10.84 -11.50
N PHE A 121 1.95 -11.62 -10.97
CA PHE A 121 3.10 -11.12 -10.22
C PHE A 121 4.30 -10.97 -11.14
N HIS A 122 4.87 -9.77 -11.15
CA HIS A 122 6.10 -9.52 -11.88
C HIS A 122 7.31 -9.90 -11.02
N GLU A 123 8.37 -10.39 -11.67
CA GLU A 123 9.59 -10.87 -11.01
C GLU A 123 10.18 -9.88 -9.99
N HIS A 124 10.23 -8.59 -10.33
CA HIS A 124 10.73 -7.55 -9.42
C HIS A 124 9.92 -7.43 -8.11
N GLN A 125 8.62 -7.72 -8.13
CA GLN A 125 7.77 -7.69 -6.93
C GLN A 125 8.13 -8.85 -6.00
N ILE A 126 8.37 -10.03 -6.57
CA ILE A 126 8.77 -11.23 -5.83
C ILE A 126 10.14 -11.03 -5.16
N TYR A 127 11.12 -10.52 -5.90
CA TYR A 127 12.44 -10.22 -5.33
C TYR A 127 12.38 -9.15 -4.24
N HIS A 128 11.56 -8.11 -4.43
CA HIS A 128 11.38 -7.07 -3.41
C HIS A 128 10.77 -7.65 -2.12
N LEU A 129 9.71 -8.46 -2.24
CA LEU A 129 9.08 -9.13 -1.11
C LEU A 129 10.06 -10.05 -0.38
N ASP A 130 10.85 -10.84 -1.11
CA ASP A 130 11.88 -11.71 -0.53
C ASP A 130 12.96 -10.91 0.24
N ALA A 131 13.42 -9.79 -0.33
CA ALA A 131 14.36 -8.90 0.33
C ALA A 131 13.77 -8.28 1.61
N CYS A 132 12.50 -7.86 1.60
CA CYS A 132 11.82 -7.33 2.77
C CYS A 132 11.62 -8.40 3.87
N LEU A 133 11.29 -9.65 3.49
CA LEU A 133 11.19 -10.76 4.44
C LEU A 133 12.52 -11.04 5.14
N LYS A 134 13.64 -10.99 4.41
CA LYS A 134 15.00 -11.13 4.98
C LYS A 134 15.34 -10.05 6.01
N GLN A 135 14.76 -8.86 5.87
CA GLN A 135 14.86 -7.77 6.85
C GLN A 135 13.74 -7.82 7.90
N ALA A 136 13.04 -8.94 7.97
CA ALA A 136 12.00 -9.19 8.95
C ALA A 136 10.83 -8.19 8.86
N GLY A 137 10.49 -7.73 7.66
CA GLY A 137 9.23 -7.03 7.37
C GLY A 137 8.04 -8.00 7.33
N ILE A 138 6.85 -7.52 7.65
CA ILE A 138 5.61 -8.30 7.46
C ILE A 138 5.16 -8.10 6.00
N CYS A 139 5.47 -9.10 5.18
CA CYS A 139 5.23 -9.04 3.75
C CYS A 139 4.13 -10.01 3.33
N PHE A 140 3.16 -9.55 2.55
CA PHE A 140 2.01 -10.35 2.12
C PHE A 140 1.47 -9.89 0.77
N THR A 141 0.48 -10.60 0.25
CA THR A 141 -0.30 -10.17 -0.92
C THR A 141 -1.78 -10.29 -0.62
N ILE A 142 -2.57 -9.34 -1.11
CA ILE A 142 -4.04 -9.43 -1.06
C ILE A 142 -4.51 -9.95 -2.41
N ILE A 143 -5.09 -11.15 -2.42
CA ILE A 143 -5.61 -11.82 -3.62
C ILE A 143 -7.13 -11.78 -3.62
N GLY A 144 -7.72 -11.08 -4.59
CA GLY A 144 -9.17 -10.97 -4.76
C GLY A 144 -9.71 -11.87 -5.87
N PHE A 145 -10.59 -12.82 -5.53
CA PHE A 145 -11.42 -13.55 -6.49
C PHE A 145 -12.72 -12.77 -6.72
N THR A 146 -12.69 -11.78 -7.61
CA THR A 146 -13.76 -10.77 -7.75
C THR A 146 -15.10 -11.37 -8.15
N SER A 147 -15.09 -12.41 -9.00
CA SER A 147 -16.31 -13.14 -9.38
C SER A 147 -16.92 -13.95 -8.24
N LEU A 148 -16.16 -14.26 -7.20
CA LEU A 148 -16.63 -14.94 -5.99
C LEU A 148 -16.86 -13.97 -4.82
N LYS A 149 -16.40 -12.71 -4.94
CA LYS A 149 -16.34 -11.72 -3.84
C LYS A 149 -15.58 -12.24 -2.61
N ARG A 150 -14.51 -12.98 -2.85
CA ARG A 150 -13.64 -13.56 -1.80
C ARG A 150 -12.27 -12.92 -1.87
N TYR A 151 -11.71 -12.61 -0.72
CA TYR A 151 -10.44 -11.89 -0.60
C TYR A 151 -9.56 -12.61 0.41
N PHE A 152 -8.31 -12.82 0.04
CA PHE A 152 -7.36 -13.58 0.84
C PHE A 152 -6.13 -12.73 1.11
N VAL A 153 -5.71 -12.71 2.37
CA VAL A 153 -4.42 -12.15 2.76
C VAL A 153 -3.44 -13.32 2.84
N THR A 154 -2.56 -13.38 1.84
CA THR A 154 -1.65 -14.50 1.63
C THR A 154 -0.23 -14.09 2.06
N PRO A 155 0.44 -14.84 2.94
CA PRO A 155 1.84 -14.59 3.29
C PRO A 155 2.73 -14.55 2.05
N ALA A 156 3.64 -13.57 1.96
CA ALA A 156 4.51 -13.44 0.79
C ALA A 156 5.43 -14.66 0.62
N SER A 157 5.82 -15.31 1.72
CA SER A 157 6.64 -16.53 1.69
C SER A 157 6.01 -17.64 0.85
N PHE A 158 4.68 -17.84 0.96
CA PHE A 158 3.94 -18.82 0.17
C PHE A 158 3.86 -18.42 -1.31
N VAL A 159 3.61 -17.14 -1.60
CA VAL A 159 3.57 -16.64 -2.98
C VAL A 159 4.94 -16.81 -3.65
N ILE A 160 6.02 -16.47 -2.95
CA ILE A 160 7.40 -16.61 -3.42
C ILE A 160 7.71 -18.08 -3.69
N SER A 161 7.37 -19.00 -2.78
CA SER A 161 7.61 -20.43 -2.99
C SER A 161 6.87 -20.94 -4.23
N LYS A 162 5.59 -20.58 -4.38
CA LYS A 162 4.79 -20.96 -5.56
C LYS A 162 5.31 -20.35 -6.86
N TRP A 163 5.83 -19.13 -6.82
CA TRP A 163 6.37 -18.46 -8.01
C TRP A 163 7.68 -19.12 -8.51
N HIS A 164 8.51 -19.65 -7.59
CA HIS A 164 9.75 -20.34 -7.95
C HIS A 164 9.56 -21.82 -8.34
N GLU A 165 8.39 -22.41 -8.13
CA GLU A 165 8.08 -23.78 -8.56
C GLU A 165 8.05 -23.86 -10.10
N LYS A 166 9.00 -24.60 -10.70
CA LYS A 166 9.17 -24.70 -12.17
C LYS A 166 7.91 -25.15 -12.94
N ASN A 167 7.03 -25.92 -12.31
CA ASN A 167 5.83 -26.49 -12.95
C ASN A 167 4.54 -25.76 -12.56
N SER A 168 4.62 -24.72 -11.73
CA SER A 168 3.44 -23.98 -11.27
C SER A 168 3.25 -22.72 -12.10
N SER A 169 2.12 -22.63 -12.80
CA SER A 169 1.72 -21.43 -13.55
C SER A 169 0.59 -20.64 -12.87
N SER A 170 -0.03 -21.24 -11.85
CA SER A 170 -1.15 -20.69 -11.10
C SER A 170 -1.26 -21.35 -9.74
N MET A 171 -1.82 -20.66 -8.76
CA MET A 171 -2.25 -21.24 -7.48
C MET A 171 -3.73 -21.59 -7.55
N THR A 172 -4.15 -22.76 -7.09
CA THR A 172 -5.58 -23.09 -7.00
C THR A 172 -6.25 -22.29 -5.87
N LEU A 173 -7.57 -22.15 -5.94
CA LEU A 173 -8.33 -21.52 -4.86
C LEU A 173 -8.15 -22.28 -3.55
N GLU A 174 -8.15 -23.62 -3.58
CA GLU A 174 -7.93 -24.48 -2.41
C GLU A 174 -6.54 -24.28 -1.81
N GLU A 175 -5.50 -24.18 -2.64
CA GLU A 175 -4.15 -23.87 -2.16
C GLU A 175 -4.10 -22.51 -1.46
N ILE A 176 -4.80 -21.50 -2.00
CA ILE A 176 -4.87 -20.18 -1.38
C ILE A 176 -5.66 -20.23 -0.07
N GLU A 177 -6.80 -20.91 -0.02
CA GLU A 177 -7.60 -21.10 1.19
C GLU A 177 -6.81 -21.74 2.33
N ASN A 178 -6.02 -22.76 2.02
CA ASN A 178 -5.23 -23.50 3.01
C ASN A 178 -4.00 -22.73 3.52
N ASN A 179 -3.52 -21.74 2.76
CA ASN A 179 -2.27 -21.02 3.06
C ASN A 179 -2.47 -19.51 3.29
N SER A 180 -3.73 -19.04 3.36
CA SER A 180 -4.06 -17.62 3.50
C SER A 180 -5.18 -17.42 4.50
N ILE A 181 -5.33 -16.18 4.96
CA ILE A 181 -6.45 -15.79 5.82
C ILE A 181 -7.52 -15.14 4.93
N GLU A 182 -8.69 -15.75 4.84
CA GLU A 182 -9.83 -15.16 4.14
C GLU A 182 -10.40 -13.99 4.95
N ILE A 183 -10.59 -12.86 4.29
CA ILE A 183 -11.19 -11.66 4.87
C ILE A 183 -12.48 -11.30 4.15
N LYS A 184 -13.45 -10.79 4.90
CA LYS A 184 -14.74 -10.36 4.35
C LYS A 184 -14.75 -8.85 4.19
N SER A 185 -15.17 -8.38 3.02
CA SER A 185 -15.37 -6.95 2.80
C SER A 185 -16.48 -6.43 3.72
N GLY A 186 -16.18 -5.35 4.44
CA GLY A 186 -17.08 -4.68 5.38
C GLY A 186 -17.43 -3.25 4.93
N PHE A 187 -17.83 -2.42 5.89
CA PHE A 187 -18.11 -1.00 5.67
C PHE A 187 -17.03 -0.09 6.26
N HIS A 188 -16.58 -0.35 7.49
CA HIS A 188 -15.55 0.42 8.18
C HIS A 188 -14.67 -0.49 9.05
N PRO A 189 -13.49 -0.93 8.57
CA PRO A 189 -12.92 -0.69 7.24
C PRO A 189 -13.63 -1.48 6.13
N THR A 190 -13.47 -1.05 4.87
CA THR A 190 -14.05 -1.73 3.70
C THR A 190 -13.42 -3.11 3.46
N LEU A 191 -12.13 -3.26 3.76
CA LEU A 191 -11.37 -4.49 3.64
C LEU A 191 -10.45 -4.64 4.87
N PRO A 192 -10.87 -5.40 5.89
CA PRO A 192 -10.21 -5.50 7.19
C PRO A 192 -8.92 -6.36 7.18
N TYR A 193 -7.99 -6.10 6.25
CA TYR A 193 -6.79 -6.94 6.09
C TYR A 193 -5.86 -6.92 7.31
N LEU A 194 -5.94 -5.91 8.19
CA LEU A 194 -5.11 -5.88 9.40
C LEU A 194 -5.44 -7.01 10.38
N GLU A 195 -6.66 -7.56 10.34
CA GLU A 195 -7.03 -8.73 11.16
C GLU A 195 -6.17 -9.96 10.80
N ALA A 196 -5.83 -10.12 9.53
CA ALA A 196 -4.91 -11.16 9.09
C ALA A 196 -3.45 -10.83 9.45
N VAL A 197 -3.08 -9.55 9.39
CA VAL A 197 -1.73 -9.08 9.78
C VAL A 197 -1.48 -9.31 11.27
N ASP A 198 -2.48 -9.11 12.14
CA ASP A 198 -2.38 -9.42 13.57
C ASP A 198 -2.03 -10.89 13.81
N GLN A 199 -2.61 -11.82 13.03
CA GLN A 199 -2.28 -13.24 13.10
C GLN A 199 -0.84 -13.51 12.65
N PHE A 200 -0.38 -12.91 11.55
CA PHE A 200 1.01 -13.04 11.10
C PHE A 200 2.01 -12.53 12.15
N ILE A 201 1.69 -11.43 12.84
CA ILE A 201 2.52 -10.89 13.91
C ILE A 201 2.54 -11.85 15.11
N ALA A 202 1.40 -12.44 15.47
CA ALA A 202 1.29 -13.41 16.56
C ALA A 202 2.12 -14.67 16.28
N ASP A 203 1.98 -15.26 15.10
CA ASP A 203 2.73 -16.46 14.68
C ASP A 203 4.24 -16.22 14.71
N ARG A 204 4.67 -15.04 14.25
CA ARG A 204 6.09 -14.65 14.31
C ARG A 204 6.61 -14.56 15.74
N LYS A 205 5.84 -13.98 16.67
CA LYS A 205 6.24 -13.89 18.08
C LYS A 205 6.39 -15.28 18.71
N MET A 206 5.50 -16.21 18.37
CA MET A 206 5.58 -17.60 18.83
C MET A 206 6.83 -18.32 18.32
N ASN A 207 7.23 -18.06 17.07
CA ASN A 207 8.42 -18.67 16.48
C ASN A 207 9.74 -18.08 17.00
N ASN A 208 9.75 -16.79 17.34
CA ASN A 208 10.94 -16.11 17.88
C ASN A 208 11.10 -16.22 19.40
N GLY A 209 10.07 -16.71 20.11
CA GLY A 209 10.08 -16.94 21.56
C GLY A 209 10.52 -18.35 21.96
N LYS A 210 10.99 -19.17 21.01
CA LYS A 210 11.62 -20.47 21.24
C LYS A 210 13.13 -20.38 21.10
#